data_AF-A0A1Q6R312-F1
#
_entry.id   AF-A0A1Q6R312-F1
#
_cell.length_a   1.000
_cell.length_b   1.000
_cell.length_c   1.000
_cell.angle_alpha   90.00
_cell.angle_beta   90.00
_cell.angle_gamma   90.00
#
_symmetry.space_group_name_H-M   'P 1'
#
loop_
_entity.id
_entity.type
_entity.pdbx_description
1 polymer ?
#
loop_
_entity_poly.entity_id
_entity_poly.type
_entity_poly.pdbx_seq_one_letter_code
_entity_poly.pdbx_strand_id
1 'polypeptide(L)'
;MRKLLLLLTCLLMCCCSALALAADKTKAADDPDAIKPIAIISATEMNERLQVGNSEDLLYVKIKEDRVEVYQGLAADRSLRKQLILTMPNTEMLRLYTNNKATFAQMNKMLSDYESSNTNFNGYKIITDKDTPKKLENGGKIYRLWFMKIEREKQSRRGGWNFPIGIGIGIGGGHHHHGPWIGVGW
;
A
#
# COMPACT_ATOMS: atom_id res chain seq x y z
N MET A 1 29.79 44.02 23.82
CA MET A 1 29.21 42.90 24.61
C MET A 1 27.67 42.90 24.66
N ARG A 2 26.96 44.03 24.84
CA ARG A 2 25.47 44.02 24.94
C ARG A 2 24.70 43.81 23.63
N LYS A 3 25.23 44.24 22.48
CA LYS A 3 24.56 44.11 21.16
C LYS A 3 24.60 42.69 20.60
N LEU A 4 25.64 41.91 20.96
CA LEU A 4 25.78 40.51 20.56
C LEU A 4 24.77 39.61 21.31
N LEU A 5 24.48 39.94 22.57
CA LEU A 5 23.51 39.23 23.40
C LEU A 5 22.08 39.38 22.84
N LEU A 6 21.72 40.57 22.35
CA LEU A 6 20.41 40.86 21.75
C LEU A 6 20.17 40.11 20.43
N LEU A 7 21.23 39.98 19.61
CA LEU A 7 21.16 39.19 18.38
C LEU A 7 21.00 37.69 18.67
N LEU A 8 21.67 37.18 19.71
CA LEU A 8 21.56 35.79 20.14
C LEU A 8 20.15 35.47 20.66
N THR A 9 19.52 36.38 21.41
CA THR A 9 18.14 36.22 21.89
C THR A 9 17.10 36.34 20.77
N CYS A 10 17.32 37.21 19.78
CA CYS A 10 16.43 37.29 18.61
C CYS A 10 16.55 36.05 17.72
N LEU A 11 17.75 35.47 17.57
CA LEU A 11 17.94 34.24 16.82
C LEU A 11 17.26 33.05 17.52
N LEU A 12 17.36 32.97 18.86
CA LEU A 12 16.71 31.91 19.64
C LEU A 12 15.18 31.96 19.57
N MET A 13 14.59 33.16 19.61
CA MET A 13 13.13 33.35 19.50
C MET A 13 12.58 33.08 18.08
N CYS A 14 13.40 33.24 17.03
CA CYS A 14 12.97 32.97 15.66
C CYS A 14 12.96 31.46 15.32
N CYS A 15 13.74 30.64 16.03
CA CYS A 15 13.81 29.20 15.82
C CYS A 15 12.64 28.41 16.46
N CYS A 16 11.89 29.02 17.40
CA CYS A 16 10.78 28.34 18.07
C CYS A 16 9.49 28.25 17.23
N SER A 17 9.39 28.99 16.12
CA SER A 17 8.19 28.97 15.25
C SER A 17 8.30 28.00 14.07
N ALA A 18 9.48 27.39 13.86
CA ALA A 18 9.73 26.47 12.74
C ALA A 18 9.66 24.98 13.14
N LEU A 19 9.57 24.67 14.43
CA LEU A 19 9.22 23.32 14.93
C LEU A 19 7.70 23.14 15.05
N ALA A 20 6.94 23.57 14.04
CA ALA A 20 5.67 22.95 13.69
C ALA A 20 5.90 22.02 12.49
N LEU A 21 7.00 21.25 12.57
CA LEU A 21 7.38 20.26 11.59
C LEU A 21 6.51 19.02 11.81
N ALA A 22 5.64 18.76 10.84
CA ALA A 22 5.13 17.44 10.51
C ALA A 22 4.71 16.58 11.71
N ALA A 23 3.58 16.94 12.32
CA ALA A 23 2.71 15.92 12.90
C ALA A 23 2.14 15.10 11.72
N ASP A 24 2.97 14.22 11.18
CA ASP A 24 2.54 13.13 10.33
C ASP A 24 1.47 12.39 11.13
N LYS A 25 0.24 12.38 10.61
CA LYS A 25 -0.88 11.70 11.25
C LYS A 25 -0.67 10.21 11.08
N THR A 26 0.24 9.62 11.85
CA THR A 26 0.19 8.19 12.18
C THR A 26 -0.94 7.99 13.19
N LYS A 27 -2.19 8.18 12.72
CA LYS A 27 -3.36 7.56 13.32
C LYS A 27 -3.34 6.08 12.94
N ALA A 28 -2.46 5.32 13.57
CA ALA A 28 -2.38 3.88 13.43
C ALA A 28 -1.75 3.27 14.69
N ALA A 29 -2.40 3.46 15.84
CA ALA A 29 -2.16 2.64 17.01
C ALA A 29 -3.47 2.58 17.80
N ASP A 30 -3.92 1.37 18.12
CA ASP A 30 -5.16 1.01 18.81
C ASP A 30 -6.47 1.05 18.01
N ASP A 31 -6.49 0.34 16.87
CA ASP A 31 -7.72 -0.30 16.41
C ASP A 31 -7.80 -1.70 17.05
N PRO A 32 -8.78 -2.01 17.92
CA PRO A 32 -8.91 -3.32 18.55
C PRO A 32 -9.20 -4.45 17.54
N ASP A 33 -9.62 -4.12 16.32
CA ASP A 33 -9.82 -5.06 15.21
C ASP A 33 -8.58 -5.20 14.30
N ALA A 34 -7.45 -4.58 14.65
CA ALA A 34 -6.22 -4.74 13.87
C ALA A 34 -5.65 -6.16 14.02
N ILE A 35 -5.44 -6.82 12.88
CA ILE A 35 -4.75 -8.11 12.83
C ILE A 35 -3.34 -7.96 13.41
N LYS A 36 -2.98 -8.85 14.36
CA LYS A 36 -1.65 -8.88 14.97
C LYS A 36 -0.80 -9.96 14.28
N PRO A 37 0.49 -9.68 14.00
CA PRO A 37 1.38 -10.71 13.49
C PRO A 37 1.58 -11.81 14.54
N ILE A 38 1.63 -13.06 14.11
CA ILE A 38 1.92 -14.20 14.99
C ILE A 38 3.38 -14.22 15.42
N ALA A 39 4.27 -13.65 14.59
CA ALA A 39 5.69 -13.53 14.87
C ALA A 39 6.28 -12.37 14.06
N ILE A 40 7.33 -11.77 14.60
CA ILE A 40 8.19 -10.82 13.89
C ILE A 40 9.57 -11.48 13.81
N ILE A 41 10.05 -11.70 12.59
CA ILE A 41 11.30 -12.45 12.32
C ILE A 41 12.24 -11.63 11.43
N SER A 42 13.50 -12.04 11.37
CA SER A 42 14.50 -11.48 10.46
C SER A 42 14.28 -11.94 9.02
N ALA A 43 14.87 -11.24 8.05
CA ALA A 43 14.79 -11.64 6.64
C ALA A 43 15.53 -12.97 6.37
N THR A 44 16.59 -13.24 7.13
CA THR A 44 17.36 -14.49 7.05
C THR A 44 16.49 -15.67 7.49
N GLU A 45 15.85 -15.54 8.65
CA GLU A 45 14.98 -16.59 9.20
C GLU A 45 13.76 -16.85 8.31
N MET A 46 13.18 -15.80 7.70
CA MET A 46 12.13 -15.96 6.69
C MET A 46 12.60 -16.83 5.52
N ASN A 47 13.80 -16.58 5.00
CA ASN A 47 14.33 -17.34 3.87
C ASN A 47 14.59 -18.81 4.24
N GLU A 48 15.06 -19.08 5.45
CA GLU A 48 15.23 -20.45 5.95
C GLU A 48 13.88 -21.17 6.04
N ARG A 49 12.88 -20.55 6.66
CA ARG A 49 11.52 -21.12 6.76
C ARG A 49 10.87 -21.35 5.40
N LEU A 50 11.07 -20.42 4.46
CA LEU A 50 10.57 -20.56 3.09
C LEU A 50 11.28 -21.70 2.33
N GLN A 51 12.55 -21.99 2.63
CA GLN A 51 13.30 -23.09 2.01
C GLN A 51 12.87 -24.47 2.51
N VAL A 52 12.45 -24.59 3.78
CA VAL A 52 11.89 -25.84 4.33
C VAL A 52 10.66 -26.29 3.52
N GLY A 53 9.91 -25.36 2.93
CA GLY A 53 8.86 -25.66 1.96
C GLY A 53 7.53 -26.13 2.58
N ASN A 54 7.32 -25.95 3.88
CA ASN A 54 6.08 -26.31 4.57
C ASN A 54 4.89 -25.53 4.02
N SER A 55 3.89 -26.19 3.43
CA SER A 55 2.71 -25.54 2.82
C SER A 55 1.67 -25.00 3.83
N GLU A 56 2.12 -24.58 5.01
CA GLU A 56 1.25 -23.96 6.01
C GLU A 56 0.63 -22.67 5.45
N ASP A 57 -0.53 -22.27 5.95
CA ASP A 57 -1.20 -21.02 5.56
C ASP A 57 -0.50 -19.80 6.19
N LEU A 58 0.78 -19.62 5.85
CA LEU A 58 1.64 -18.55 6.33
C LEU A 58 1.87 -17.51 5.23
N LEU A 59 1.77 -16.25 5.61
CA LEU A 59 2.11 -15.10 4.80
C LEU A 59 3.18 -14.27 5.51
N TYR A 60 4.28 -14.03 4.82
CA TYR A 60 5.39 -13.22 5.30
C TYR A 60 5.33 -11.85 4.62
N VAL A 61 5.22 -10.79 5.41
CA VAL A 61 5.19 -9.41 4.92
C VAL A 61 6.51 -8.75 5.27
N LYS A 62 7.32 -8.44 4.26
CA LYS A 62 8.58 -7.71 4.44
C LYS A 62 8.28 -6.22 4.45
N ILE A 63 8.41 -5.61 5.62
CA ILE A 63 8.19 -4.17 5.83
C ILE A 63 9.52 -3.42 5.66
N LYS A 64 10.57 -3.86 6.36
CA LYS A 64 11.92 -3.28 6.26
C LYS A 64 12.93 -4.33 5.81
N GLU A 65 14.19 -3.93 5.62
CA GLU A 65 15.25 -4.85 5.20
C GLU A 65 15.36 -6.08 6.11
N ASP A 66 15.26 -5.87 7.43
CA ASP A 66 15.42 -6.92 8.45
C ASP A 66 14.20 -7.12 9.36
N ARG A 67 13.03 -6.57 8.99
CA ARG A 67 11.78 -6.78 9.74
C ARG A 67 10.73 -7.41 8.85
N VAL A 68 10.40 -8.66 9.16
CA VAL A 68 9.36 -9.44 8.49
C VAL A 68 8.27 -9.80 9.51
N GLU A 69 7.03 -9.52 9.15
CA GLU A 69 5.86 -9.88 9.95
C GLU A 69 5.19 -11.13 9.37
N VAL A 70 4.87 -12.09 10.23
CA VAL A 70 4.27 -13.36 9.85
C VAL A 70 2.80 -13.37 10.25
N TYR A 71 1.94 -13.78 9.32
CA TYR A 71 0.50 -13.89 9.52
C TYR A 71 0.03 -15.29 9.11
N GLN A 72 -1.03 -15.78 9.76
CA GLN A 72 -1.60 -17.10 9.54
C GLN A 72 -3.11 -17.02 9.28
N GLY A 73 -3.66 -17.99 8.55
CA GLY A 73 -5.12 -18.13 8.35
C GLY A 73 -5.70 -17.23 7.25
N LEU A 74 -4.84 -16.68 6.39
CA LEU A 74 -5.26 -15.71 5.38
C LEU A 74 -5.87 -16.36 4.14
N ALA A 75 -5.80 -17.68 3.94
CA ALA A 75 -6.41 -18.33 2.79
C ALA A 75 -7.95 -18.28 2.83
N ALA A 76 -8.54 -18.62 3.98
CA ALA A 76 -10.00 -18.69 4.13
C ALA A 76 -10.63 -17.32 4.42
N ASP A 77 -9.97 -16.48 5.22
CA ASP A 77 -10.61 -15.29 5.80
C ASP A 77 -10.34 -14.00 5.01
N ARG A 78 -11.37 -13.55 4.28
CA ARG A 78 -11.32 -12.27 3.54
C ARG A 78 -11.19 -11.07 4.47
N SER A 79 -11.82 -11.10 5.64
CA SER A 79 -11.78 -10.00 6.62
C SER A 79 -10.36 -9.79 7.16
N LEU A 80 -9.67 -10.88 7.52
CA LEU A 80 -8.27 -10.84 7.96
C LEU A 80 -7.36 -10.26 6.88
N ARG A 81 -7.54 -10.68 5.62
CA ARG A 81 -6.77 -10.10 4.50
C ARG A 81 -7.02 -8.60 4.32
N LYS A 82 -8.26 -8.13 4.51
CA LYS A 82 -8.59 -6.70 4.44
C LYS A 82 -7.98 -5.91 5.60
N GLN A 83 -8.07 -6.44 6.83
CA GLN A 83 -7.45 -5.84 8.01
C GLN A 83 -5.93 -5.72 7.83
N LEU A 84 -5.28 -6.75 7.28
CA LEU A 84 -3.86 -6.71 6.95
C LEU A 84 -3.51 -5.51 6.08
N ILE A 85 -4.23 -5.30 4.97
CA ILE A 85 -3.98 -4.16 4.05
C ILE A 85 -4.19 -2.81 4.74
N LEU A 86 -5.16 -2.71 5.65
CA LEU A 86 -5.43 -1.49 6.42
C LEU A 86 -4.30 -1.18 7.41
N THR A 87 -3.83 -2.18 8.15
CA THR A 87 -2.78 -2.04 9.19
C THR A 87 -1.40 -1.79 8.61
N MET A 88 -1.12 -2.28 7.40
CA MET A 88 0.18 -2.10 6.74
C MET A 88 0.57 -0.61 6.56
N PRO A 89 1.86 -0.25 6.45
CA PRO A 89 2.24 1.14 6.23
C PRO A 89 1.76 1.66 4.87
N ASN A 90 1.50 2.97 4.80
CA ASN A 90 1.16 3.65 3.56
C ASN A 90 2.44 4.02 2.79
N THR A 91 2.34 4.21 1.46
CA THR A 91 3.42 4.73 0.59
C THR A 91 4.71 3.90 0.46
N GLU A 92 4.83 2.78 1.17
CA GLU A 92 5.93 1.83 1.02
C GLU A 92 5.53 0.65 0.13
N MET A 93 6.48 0.16 -0.67
CA MET A 93 6.32 -1.07 -1.44
C MET A 93 6.51 -2.27 -0.51
N LEU A 94 5.41 -2.97 -0.22
CA LEU A 94 5.41 -4.12 0.68
C LEU A 94 5.51 -5.40 -0.14
N ARG A 95 6.51 -6.22 0.19
CA ARG A 95 6.71 -7.52 -0.46
C ARG A 95 6.12 -8.62 0.40
N LEU A 96 5.30 -9.45 -0.23
CA LEU A 96 4.63 -10.58 0.39
C LEU A 96 5.23 -11.87 -0.16
N TYR A 97 5.52 -12.79 0.74
CA TYR A 97 6.05 -14.11 0.42
C TYR A 97 5.15 -15.18 1.03
N THR A 98 4.88 -16.22 0.26
CA THR A 98 4.18 -17.41 0.76
C THR A 98 4.58 -18.63 -0.05
N ASN A 99 4.56 -19.79 0.57
CA ASN A 99 4.74 -21.09 -0.08
C ASN A 99 3.38 -21.75 -0.38
N ASN A 100 2.27 -21.21 0.14
CA ASN A 100 0.93 -21.72 -0.08
C ASN A 100 0.28 -21.06 -1.30
N LYS A 101 -0.05 -21.88 -2.30
CA LYS A 101 -0.70 -21.43 -3.54
C LYS A 101 -2.09 -20.83 -3.29
N ALA A 102 -2.85 -21.35 -2.32
CA ALA A 102 -4.20 -20.87 -2.04
C ALA A 102 -4.17 -19.47 -1.43
N THR A 103 -3.32 -19.26 -0.42
CA THR A 103 -3.08 -17.95 0.21
C THR A 103 -2.61 -16.93 -0.82
N PHE A 104 -1.67 -17.31 -1.68
CA PHE A 104 -1.22 -16.48 -2.80
C PHE A 104 -2.37 -16.10 -3.74
N ALA A 105 -3.15 -17.07 -4.22
CA ALA A 105 -4.23 -16.83 -5.17
C ALA A 105 -5.31 -15.91 -4.60
N GLN A 106 -5.70 -16.12 -3.34
CA GLN A 106 -6.72 -15.32 -2.68
C GLN A 106 -6.24 -13.89 -2.40
N MET A 107 -4.98 -13.73 -1.97
CA MET A 107 -4.39 -12.41 -1.74
C MET A 107 -4.22 -11.64 -3.06
N ASN A 108 -3.65 -12.29 -4.08
CA ASN A 108 -3.45 -11.68 -5.40
C ASN A 108 -4.78 -11.25 -6.02
N LYS A 109 -5.79 -12.15 -6.03
CA LYS A 109 -7.12 -11.82 -6.53
C LYS A 109 -7.69 -10.59 -5.83
N MET A 110 -7.62 -10.55 -4.50
CA MET A 110 -8.18 -9.45 -3.72
C MET A 110 -7.46 -8.12 -3.99
N LEU A 111 -6.12 -8.12 -4.09
CA LEU A 111 -5.35 -6.91 -4.40
C LEU A 111 -5.61 -6.41 -5.82
N SER A 112 -5.66 -7.30 -6.82
CA SER A 112 -6.00 -6.95 -8.20
C SER A 112 -7.44 -6.45 -8.33
N ASP A 113 -8.39 -7.05 -7.61
CA ASP A 113 -9.78 -6.58 -7.55
C ASP A 113 -9.84 -5.16 -6.97
N TYR A 114 -9.02 -4.83 -5.98
CA TYR A 114 -8.95 -3.48 -5.39
C TYR A 114 -8.29 -2.44 -6.30
N GLU A 115 -7.24 -2.82 -7.02
CA GLU A 115 -6.59 -1.95 -8.00
C GLU A 115 -7.53 -1.62 -9.16
N SER A 116 -8.20 -2.63 -9.72
CA SER A 116 -9.12 -2.48 -10.85
C SER A 116 -10.38 -1.71 -10.50
N SER A 117 -10.96 -1.96 -9.32
CA SER A 117 -12.16 -1.24 -8.83
C SER A 117 -11.86 0.16 -8.30
N ASN A 118 -10.58 0.56 -8.21
CA ASN A 118 -10.15 1.82 -7.60
C ASN A 118 -10.74 2.01 -6.19
N THR A 119 -10.79 0.91 -5.42
CA THR A 119 -11.39 0.89 -4.08
C THR A 119 -10.65 1.85 -3.15
N ASN A 120 -11.40 2.60 -2.34
CA ASN A 120 -10.86 3.54 -1.38
C ASN A 120 -10.50 2.85 -0.06
N PHE A 121 -9.22 2.84 0.28
CA PHE A 121 -8.70 2.42 1.59
C PHE A 121 -8.28 3.65 2.38
N ASN A 122 -9.23 4.30 3.08
CA ASN A 122 -8.96 5.45 3.93
C ASN A 122 -8.18 6.59 3.24
N GLY A 123 -8.54 6.92 2.00
CA GLY A 123 -7.88 7.92 1.17
C GLY A 123 -6.80 7.37 0.24
N TYR A 124 -6.51 6.06 0.28
CA TYR A 124 -5.48 5.43 -0.55
C TYR A 124 -6.08 4.48 -1.60
N LYS A 125 -5.41 4.37 -2.75
CA LYS A 125 -5.60 3.35 -3.78
C LYS A 125 -4.51 2.29 -3.66
N ILE A 126 -4.84 1.03 -3.92
CA ILE A 126 -3.87 -0.06 -4.03
C ILE A 126 -3.31 -0.14 -5.45
N ILE A 127 -1.99 -0.29 -5.55
CA ILE A 127 -1.30 -0.79 -6.75
C ILE A 127 -0.64 -2.11 -6.38
N THR A 128 -0.72 -3.12 -7.25
CA THR A 128 -0.14 -4.43 -6.99
C THR A 128 0.47 -5.03 -8.25
N ASP A 129 1.44 -5.91 -8.08
CA ASP A 129 1.89 -6.80 -9.14
C ASP A 129 2.42 -8.11 -8.54
N LYS A 130 2.52 -9.13 -9.39
CA LYS A 130 3.03 -10.45 -9.03
C LYS A 130 4.45 -10.62 -9.56
N ASP A 131 5.33 -11.13 -8.72
CA ASP A 131 6.67 -11.50 -9.14
C ASP A 131 6.68 -12.94 -9.68
N THR A 132 7.71 -13.26 -10.47
CA THR A 132 7.93 -14.64 -10.90
C THR A 132 8.19 -15.52 -9.67
N PRO A 133 7.44 -16.62 -9.46
CA PRO A 133 7.68 -17.51 -8.32
C PRO A 133 9.09 -18.09 -8.33
N LYS A 134 9.75 -18.10 -7.17
CA LYS A 134 11.07 -18.75 -7.03
C LYS A 134 10.83 -20.25 -6.85
N LYS A 135 11.40 -21.06 -7.75
CA LYS A 135 11.40 -22.52 -7.60
C LYS A 135 12.44 -22.92 -6.56
N LEU A 136 12.04 -23.78 -5.62
CA LEU A 136 12.94 -24.39 -4.64
C LEU A 136 13.47 -25.71 -5.20
N GLU A 137 14.64 -26.13 -4.72
CA GLU A 137 15.25 -27.41 -5.10
C GLU A 137 14.37 -28.59 -4.70
N ASN A 138 13.62 -28.45 -3.61
CA ASN A 138 12.66 -29.44 -3.09
C ASN A 138 11.36 -29.53 -3.90
N GLY A 139 11.28 -28.91 -5.09
CA GLY A 139 10.07 -28.87 -5.94
C GLY A 139 8.99 -27.88 -5.50
N GLY A 140 9.13 -27.29 -4.31
CA GLY A 140 8.27 -26.22 -3.80
C GLY A 140 8.39 -24.91 -4.59
N LYS A 141 7.40 -24.02 -4.46
CA LYS A 141 7.41 -22.69 -5.08
C LYS A 141 7.19 -21.63 -4.01
N ILE A 142 8.05 -20.62 -4.00
CA ILE A 142 7.83 -19.40 -3.23
C ILE A 142 7.11 -18.43 -4.14
N TYR A 143 5.86 -18.19 -3.83
CA TYR A 143 5.07 -17.15 -4.45
C TYR A 143 5.44 -15.80 -3.85
N ARG A 144 5.55 -14.82 -4.74
CA ARG A 144 5.99 -13.47 -4.42
C ARG A 144 5.03 -12.50 -5.09
N LEU A 145 4.56 -11.54 -4.33
CA LEU A 145 3.83 -10.39 -4.87
C LEU A 145 4.22 -9.15 -4.08
N TRP A 146 3.93 -7.99 -4.65
CA TRP A 146 4.06 -6.75 -3.94
C TRP A 146 2.78 -5.92 -4.09
N PHE A 147 2.57 -5.05 -3.12
CA PHE A 147 1.56 -4.02 -3.23
C PHE A 147 2.04 -2.73 -2.56
N MET A 148 1.45 -1.63 -2.97
CA MET A 148 1.73 -0.31 -2.44
C MET A 148 0.43 0.48 -2.32
N LYS A 149 0.33 1.31 -1.28
CA LYS A 149 -0.77 2.22 -1.06
C LYS A 149 -0.37 3.62 -1.52
N ILE A 150 -1.06 4.14 -2.53
CA ILE A 150 -0.82 5.47 -3.08
C ILE A 150 -1.98 6.37 -2.69
N GLU A 151 -1.70 7.61 -2.29
CA GLU A 151 -2.75 8.58 -2.01
C GLU A 151 -3.65 8.77 -3.23
N ARG A 152 -4.96 8.70 -3.00
CA ARG A 152 -5.93 9.00 -4.04
C ARG A 152 -5.93 10.51 -4.25
N GLU A 153 -5.68 10.93 -5.49
CA GLU A 153 -5.88 12.32 -5.86
C GLU A 153 -7.32 12.74 -5.55
N LYS A 154 -7.50 13.82 -4.78
CA LYS A 154 -8.82 14.33 -4.43
C LYS A 154 -9.59 14.61 -5.72
N GLN A 155 -10.75 13.98 -5.85
CA GLN A 155 -11.65 14.08 -6.99
C GLN A 155 -12.06 15.53 -7.33
N SER A 156 -11.85 16.49 -6.42
CA SER A 156 -12.10 17.93 -6.64
C SER A 156 -11.14 18.61 -7.62
N ARG A 157 -10.05 17.97 -8.06
CA ARG A 157 -9.22 18.49 -9.18
C ARG A 157 -9.63 17.97 -10.55
N ARG A 158 -10.66 17.11 -10.61
CA ARG A 158 -11.23 16.57 -11.85
C ARG A 158 -12.26 17.54 -12.47
N GLY A 159 -11.95 18.83 -12.42
CA GLY A 159 -12.71 19.95 -12.99
C GLY A 159 -11.83 20.94 -13.76
N GLY A 160 -10.60 20.53 -14.12
CA GLY A 160 -9.70 21.34 -14.92
C GLY A 160 -8.42 20.59 -15.21
N TRP A 161 -8.23 20.23 -16.48
CA TRP A 161 -7.02 19.64 -17.06
C TRP A 161 -6.74 18.14 -16.78
N ASN A 162 -6.94 17.39 -17.87
CA ASN A 162 -6.64 15.98 -18.06
C ASN A 162 -5.11 15.77 -18.20
N PHE A 163 -4.45 15.18 -17.21
CA PHE A 163 -3.08 14.65 -17.37
C PHE A 163 -3.14 13.14 -17.67
N PRO A 164 -2.74 12.70 -18.88
CA PRO A 164 -2.71 11.29 -19.23
C PRO A 164 -1.39 10.69 -18.76
N ILE A 165 -1.40 9.86 -17.71
CA ILE A 165 -0.39 8.80 -17.58
C ILE A 165 -1.08 7.52 -18.07
N GLY A 166 -1.04 7.33 -19.39
CA GLY A 166 -1.62 6.19 -20.07
C GLY A 166 -0.68 4.98 -20.06
N ILE A 167 -1.11 3.89 -19.44
CA ILE A 167 -0.90 2.55 -19.98
C ILE A 167 -2.27 1.89 -20.01
N GLY A 168 -2.92 1.99 -21.17
CA GLY A 168 -4.26 1.46 -21.42
C GLY A 168 -4.57 1.62 -22.90
N ILE A 169 -4.08 0.68 -23.70
CA ILE A 169 -4.47 0.51 -25.10
C ILE A 169 -5.96 0.15 -25.10
N GLY A 170 -6.80 1.07 -25.55
CA GLY A 170 -8.24 0.88 -25.68
C GLY A 170 -8.72 1.62 -26.92
N ILE A 171 -8.83 0.86 -28.01
CA ILE A 171 -9.34 1.27 -29.32
C ILE A 171 -10.77 1.78 -29.18
N GLY A 172 -11.06 2.95 -29.76
CA GLY A 172 -12.40 3.51 -29.83
C GLY A 172 -12.42 4.78 -30.66
N GLY A 173 -12.16 4.63 -31.96
CA GLY A 173 -12.26 5.71 -32.93
C GLY A 173 -13.71 6.13 -33.18
N GLY A 174 -13.89 7.39 -33.57
CA GLY A 174 -15.15 7.85 -34.16
C GLY A 174 -15.49 9.32 -33.86
N HIS A 175 -14.96 10.22 -34.69
CA HIS A 175 -15.45 11.57 -34.88
C HIS A 175 -16.94 11.58 -35.32
N HIS A 176 -17.71 12.61 -34.92
CA HIS A 176 -18.50 13.53 -35.77
C HIS A 176 -19.82 14.05 -35.13
N HIS A 177 -19.82 15.39 -34.97
CA HIS A 177 -20.85 16.46 -34.97
C HIS A 177 -22.38 16.24 -34.96
N HIS A 178 -23.06 17.32 -34.46
CA HIS A 178 -24.50 17.72 -34.48
C HIS A 178 -25.34 17.16 -33.31
N GLY A 179 -26.06 17.92 -32.48
CA GLY A 179 -26.62 19.28 -32.51
C GLY A 179 -27.30 19.60 -31.16
N PRO A 180 -28.04 20.72 -31.03
CA PRO A 180 -28.29 21.41 -29.77
C PRO A 180 -29.58 20.96 -29.06
N TRP A 181 -29.60 20.97 -27.73
CA TRP A 181 -30.84 20.89 -26.94
C TRP A 181 -31.01 22.13 -26.08
N ILE A 182 -32.07 22.88 -26.37
CA ILE A 182 -32.57 24.01 -25.58
C ILE A 182 -33.45 23.42 -24.48
N GLY A 183 -33.07 23.64 -23.22
CA GLY A 183 -33.92 23.39 -22.06
C GLY A 183 -34.62 24.67 -21.63
N VAL A 184 -35.94 24.71 -21.77
CA VAL A 184 -36.80 25.75 -21.18
C VAL A 184 -37.14 25.32 -19.76
N GLY A 185 -36.75 26.12 -18.77
CA GLY A 185 -37.10 25.95 -17.36
C GLY A 185 -37.55 27.29 -16.79
N TRP A 186 -38.70 27.26 -16.13
CA TRP A 186 -39.47 28.37 -15.53
C TRP A 186 -38.65 29.31 -14.65
#